data_AF-U5QC26-F1
#
_entry.id   AF-U5QC26-F1
#
_cell.length_a   1.000
_cell.length_b   1.000
_cell.length_c   1.000
_cell.angle_alpha   90.00
_cell.angle_beta   90.00
_cell.angle_gamma   90.00
#
_symmetry.space_group_name_H-M   'P 1'
#
loop_
_entity.id
_entity.type
_entity.pdbx_description
1 polymer ?
#
loop_
_entity_poly.entity_id
_entity_poly.type
_entity_poly.pdbx_seq_one_letter_code
_entity_poly.pdbx_strand_id
1 'polypeptide(L)'
;MKQFSKQQIFWIGLLVYFVINILQAAFLELHFDEAYYWLYSRNLDWGYFDHPPMVAALIFAGTKLFGGYLGVRFFFVLLSSVSFILLWNMVKPYRNLPLIYWLMVFSISLWIPYTFYAVPDGPLFFFTILFLWLYQKYLQKRSWGIVLALAVATAGLIYSKYHGFLLLFFVFLSNWKLIKERKAWVLVFLTLILLVPHFLWQFENQFPTFRYHLVDSHQTGYKIDVTINYVLGVVLLTGPFLGWLFLYSASKYRPSDYWERALKFVFVGIFLFFFIVTFVGDIELHWPLIAYIPMFILAYAFIVQNERWQKLVKKIGIIGFFVFLFVRIYLIVGASSSPIKAIRNMTGWKPEIIMLKNEAGDRPVVFSESYQKASLYAFYANRPGTTYCLLSGFYKYSQFDFYTTENDIQGKDILFVSMDSTLMKDNVRHLKGNLKNWYVRDIPDFNSYSKLEIDADTSSFLLENKVLKVPQITLHNPYSRVVELEKNSQLQVHWQLFIRGKKKWELVSQADLNNLKIEPGETISVKNIRFILPDSLNDGTHHIYLGIQNGPFLPVHSIIQFDLHVN
;
A
#
# COMPACT_ATOMS: atom_id res chain seq x y z
N MET A 1 23.80 6.18 -43.96
CA MET A 1 23.36 5.56 -42.69
C MET A 1 22.18 4.64 -43.00
N LYS A 2 22.20 3.36 -42.61
CA LYS A 2 21.06 2.44 -42.82
C LYS A 2 19.87 2.95 -42.00
N GLN A 3 18.73 3.21 -42.66
CA GLN A 3 17.51 3.63 -41.99
C GLN A 3 16.86 2.41 -41.32
N PHE A 4 16.62 2.49 -40.01
CA PHE A 4 15.95 1.40 -39.27
C PHE A 4 14.51 1.19 -39.77
N SER A 5 14.09 -0.06 -39.96
CA SER A 5 12.70 -0.41 -40.24
C SER A 5 11.80 -0.10 -39.04
N LYS A 6 10.49 0.03 -39.27
CA LYS A 6 9.50 0.26 -38.19
C LYS A 6 9.55 -0.83 -37.12
N GLN A 7 9.69 -2.10 -37.54
CA GLN A 7 9.79 -3.21 -36.61
C GLN A 7 11.07 -3.12 -35.76
N GLN A 8 12.21 -2.77 -36.36
CA GLN A 8 13.44 -2.52 -35.61
C GLN A 8 13.27 -1.38 -34.60
N ILE A 9 12.66 -0.26 -34.99
CA ILE A 9 12.40 0.86 -34.07
C ILE A 9 11.57 0.42 -32.86
N PHE A 10 10.54 -0.41 -33.09
CA PHE A 10 9.72 -0.94 -32.00
C PHE A 10 10.56 -1.78 -31.02
N TRP A 11 11.31 -2.76 -31.53
CA TRP A 11 12.11 -3.66 -30.69
C TRP A 11 13.28 -2.95 -30.00
N ILE A 12 13.90 -1.97 -30.65
CA ILE A 12 14.93 -1.12 -30.03
C ILE A 12 14.33 -0.34 -28.87
N GLY A 13 13.16 0.29 -29.05
CA GLY A 13 12.49 1.02 -27.97
C GLY A 13 12.10 0.10 -26.80
N LEU A 14 11.66 -1.14 -27.09
CA LEU A 14 11.38 -2.13 -26.05
C LEU A 14 12.64 -2.55 -25.29
N LEU A 15 13.75 -2.76 -26.01
CA LEU A 15 15.04 -3.11 -25.41
C LEU A 15 15.55 -1.98 -24.52
N VAL A 16 15.51 -0.73 -25.00
CA VAL A 16 15.88 0.46 -24.21
C VAL A 16 15.03 0.54 -22.95
N TYR A 17 13.72 0.40 -23.08
CA TYR A 17 12.79 0.37 -21.95
C TYR A 17 13.15 -0.74 -20.94
N PHE A 18 13.34 -1.98 -21.41
CA PHE A 18 13.64 -3.13 -20.56
C PHE A 18 14.97 -2.94 -19.83
N VAL A 19 16.03 -2.54 -20.53
CA VAL A 19 17.36 -2.30 -19.94
C VAL A 19 17.29 -1.21 -18.87
N ILE A 20 16.63 -0.07 -19.14
CA ILE A 20 16.47 1.00 -18.15
C ILE A 20 15.75 0.48 -16.89
N ASN A 21 14.70 -0.33 -17.05
CA ASN A 21 13.96 -0.88 -15.91
C ASN A 21 14.72 -1.97 -15.15
N ILE A 22 15.48 -2.84 -15.83
CA ILE A 22 16.34 -3.83 -15.17
C ILE A 22 17.45 -3.14 -14.38
N LEU A 23 18.10 -2.12 -14.94
CA LEU A 23 19.11 -1.35 -14.22
C LEU A 23 18.52 -0.70 -12.97
N GLN A 24 17.33 -0.13 -13.07
CA GLN A 24 16.63 0.47 -11.92
C GLN A 24 16.24 -0.57 -10.87
N ALA A 25 15.69 -1.69 -11.31
CA ALA A 25 15.34 -2.80 -10.45
C ALA A 25 16.56 -3.33 -9.67
N ALA A 26 17.72 -3.41 -10.31
CA ALA A 26 18.94 -3.96 -9.74
C ALA A 26 19.71 -2.99 -8.84
N PHE A 27 19.68 -1.67 -9.13
CA PHE A 27 20.56 -0.70 -8.48
C PHE A 27 19.86 0.29 -7.54
N LEU A 28 18.55 0.51 -7.68
CA LEU A 28 17.83 1.39 -6.76
C LEU A 28 17.53 0.65 -5.44
N GLU A 29 17.70 1.32 -4.30
CA GLU A 29 17.29 0.76 -3.00
C GLU A 29 15.78 0.49 -2.96
N LEU A 30 15.34 -0.45 -2.09
CA LEU A 30 13.91 -0.72 -1.90
C LEU A 30 13.18 0.49 -1.32
N HIS A 31 12.04 0.82 -1.92
CA HIS A 31 11.06 1.70 -1.32
C HIS A 31 10.40 1.02 -0.10
N PHE A 32 9.85 1.82 0.81
CA PHE A 32 9.21 1.34 2.03
C PHE A 32 8.14 0.28 1.78
N ASP A 33 7.26 0.54 0.82
CA ASP A 33 6.16 -0.37 0.52
C ASP A 33 6.67 -1.67 -0.13
N GLU A 34 7.76 -1.63 -0.90
CA GLU A 34 8.35 -2.85 -1.49
C GLU A 34 8.95 -3.76 -0.42
N ALA A 35 9.59 -3.18 0.60
CA ALA A 35 10.10 -3.94 1.73
C ALA A 35 8.94 -4.58 2.52
N TYR A 36 7.81 -3.87 2.64
CA TYR A 36 6.61 -4.39 3.29
C TYR A 36 5.95 -5.52 2.48
N TYR A 37 5.77 -5.35 1.17
CA TYR A 37 5.27 -6.43 0.30
C TYR A 37 6.28 -7.57 0.14
N TRP A 38 7.58 -7.33 0.34
CA TRP A 38 8.55 -8.40 0.43
C TRP A 38 8.32 -9.30 1.66
N LEU A 39 7.86 -8.75 2.80
CA LEU A 39 7.43 -9.58 3.92
C LEU A 39 6.26 -10.48 3.54
N TYR A 40 5.31 -10.00 2.74
CA TYR A 40 4.17 -10.80 2.27
C TYR A 40 4.70 -12.03 1.50
N SER A 41 5.71 -11.81 0.66
CA SER A 41 6.36 -12.87 -0.10
C SER A 41 7.09 -13.93 0.76
N ARG A 42 7.28 -13.70 2.06
CA ARG A 42 7.91 -14.69 2.97
C ARG A 42 6.90 -15.72 3.46
N ASN A 43 5.64 -15.31 3.61
CA ASN A 43 4.52 -16.16 4.00
C ASN A 43 3.46 -16.06 2.89
N LEU A 44 3.63 -16.87 1.84
CA LEU A 44 2.69 -16.88 0.72
C LEU A 44 1.31 -17.33 1.18
N ASP A 45 0.32 -16.52 0.89
CA ASP A 45 -1.08 -16.80 1.21
C ASP A 45 -2.00 -16.24 0.12
N TRP A 46 -3.29 -16.55 0.20
CA TRP A 46 -4.29 -16.11 -0.77
C TRP A 46 -4.76 -14.67 -0.56
N GLY A 47 -4.34 -14.00 0.50
CA GLY A 47 -4.55 -12.57 0.72
C GLY A 47 -3.64 -12.03 1.82
N TYR A 48 -3.67 -10.72 2.01
CA TYR A 48 -2.89 -10.00 3.01
C TYR A 48 -3.71 -8.88 3.61
N PHE A 49 -3.17 -8.23 4.64
CA PHE A 49 -3.85 -7.19 5.41
C PHE A 49 -4.57 -6.16 4.52
N ASP A 50 -3.85 -5.55 3.58
CA ASP A 50 -4.35 -4.44 2.76
C ASP A 50 -4.46 -4.76 1.25
N HIS A 51 -3.96 -5.92 0.79
CA HIS A 51 -3.91 -6.25 -0.63
C HIS A 51 -4.13 -7.75 -0.95
N PRO A 52 -4.63 -8.06 -2.16
CA PRO A 52 -4.66 -9.43 -2.68
C PRO A 52 -3.24 -9.97 -3.02
N PRO A 53 -3.10 -11.25 -3.39
CA PRO A 53 -1.83 -11.98 -3.27
C PRO A 53 -0.82 -11.81 -4.41
N MET A 54 -1.20 -11.19 -5.53
CA MET A 54 -0.34 -11.18 -6.73
C MET A 54 1.00 -10.49 -6.50
N VAL A 55 1.03 -9.40 -5.73
CA VAL A 55 2.29 -8.69 -5.42
C VAL A 55 3.28 -9.62 -4.71
N ALA A 56 2.82 -10.37 -3.71
CA ALA A 56 3.63 -11.29 -2.93
C ALA A 56 4.13 -12.47 -3.77
N ALA A 57 3.26 -13.03 -4.63
CA ALA A 57 3.61 -14.12 -5.52
C ALA A 57 4.73 -13.75 -6.51
N LEU A 58 4.64 -12.55 -7.12
CA LEU A 58 5.66 -12.06 -8.05
C LEU A 58 6.99 -11.77 -7.35
N ILE A 59 6.94 -11.14 -6.16
CA ILE A 59 8.14 -10.90 -5.35
C ILE A 59 8.78 -12.22 -4.92
N PHE A 60 7.99 -13.21 -4.49
CA PHE A 60 8.50 -14.52 -4.07
C PHE A 60 9.23 -15.21 -5.22
N ALA A 61 8.59 -15.30 -6.38
CA ALA A 61 9.16 -15.95 -7.55
C ALA A 61 10.47 -15.27 -7.98
N GLY A 62 10.50 -13.94 -8.03
CA GLY A 62 11.70 -13.22 -8.44
C GLY A 62 12.82 -13.30 -7.38
N THR A 63 12.47 -13.23 -6.10
CA THR A 63 13.43 -13.39 -4.99
C THR A 63 14.07 -14.77 -4.99
N LYS A 64 13.32 -15.83 -5.34
CA LYS A 64 13.86 -17.19 -5.49
C LYS A 64 14.84 -17.32 -6.66
N LEU A 65 14.66 -16.55 -7.74
CA LEU A 65 15.52 -16.62 -8.93
C LEU A 65 16.79 -15.78 -8.81
N PHE A 66 16.68 -14.54 -8.30
CA PHE A 66 17.79 -13.57 -8.33
C PHE A 66 18.22 -13.03 -6.97
N GLY A 67 17.35 -13.13 -5.94
CA GLY A 67 17.57 -12.48 -4.64
C GLY A 67 17.74 -10.95 -4.74
N GLY A 68 18.02 -10.30 -3.61
CA GLY A 68 18.32 -8.86 -3.56
C GLY A 68 17.24 -7.96 -4.19
N TYR A 69 17.64 -6.77 -4.66
CA TYR A 69 16.72 -5.80 -5.26
C TYR A 69 16.12 -6.29 -6.58
N LEU A 70 16.96 -6.91 -7.42
CA LEU A 70 16.52 -7.42 -8.72
C LEU A 70 15.45 -8.50 -8.54
N GLY A 71 15.64 -9.42 -7.61
CA GLY A 71 14.67 -10.47 -7.33
C GLY A 71 13.31 -9.93 -6.91
N VAL A 72 13.26 -8.86 -6.10
CA VAL A 72 11.99 -8.24 -5.69
C VAL A 72 11.22 -7.68 -6.89
N ARG A 73 11.91 -7.18 -7.92
CA ARG A 73 11.30 -6.39 -9.00
C ARG A 73 11.29 -7.07 -10.38
N PHE A 74 12.01 -8.17 -10.55
CA PHE A 74 12.25 -8.78 -11.88
C PHE A 74 10.95 -9.05 -12.65
N PHE A 75 9.97 -9.71 -12.01
CA PHE A 75 8.71 -10.02 -12.67
C PHE A 75 7.85 -8.78 -12.96
N PHE A 76 7.99 -7.70 -12.18
CA PHE A 76 7.30 -6.44 -12.45
C PHE A 76 7.85 -5.80 -13.74
N VAL A 77 9.17 -5.83 -13.93
CA VAL A 77 9.82 -5.38 -15.17
C VAL A 77 9.45 -6.26 -16.36
N LEU A 78 9.38 -7.58 -16.16
CA LEU A 78 8.98 -8.50 -17.23
C LEU A 78 7.53 -8.27 -17.67
N LEU A 79 6.60 -8.22 -16.71
CA LEU A 79 5.17 -7.99 -16.98
C LEU A 79 4.94 -6.63 -17.63
N SER A 80 5.65 -5.58 -17.19
CA SER A 80 5.54 -4.26 -17.80
C SER A 80 6.09 -4.22 -19.24
N SER A 81 7.18 -4.92 -19.52
CA SER A 81 7.67 -5.12 -20.90
C SER A 81 6.65 -5.84 -21.79
N VAL A 82 6.04 -6.92 -21.31
CA VAL A 82 4.98 -7.63 -22.05
C VAL A 82 3.77 -6.73 -22.26
N SER A 83 3.41 -5.92 -21.26
CA SER A 83 2.33 -4.94 -21.34
C SER A 83 2.51 -3.99 -22.52
N PHE A 84 3.72 -3.49 -22.75
CA PHE A 84 4.00 -2.60 -23.89
C PHE A 84 4.00 -3.31 -25.25
N ILE A 85 4.16 -4.64 -25.30
CA ILE A 85 3.93 -5.40 -26.53
C ILE A 85 2.42 -5.50 -26.82
N LEU A 86 1.62 -5.81 -25.80
CA LEU A 86 0.16 -5.91 -25.93
C LEU A 86 -0.47 -4.56 -26.26
N LEU A 87 -0.02 -3.49 -25.60
CA LEU A 87 -0.46 -2.13 -25.86
C LEU A 87 -0.12 -1.71 -27.30
N TRP A 88 1.09 -2.01 -27.77
CA TRP A 88 1.46 -1.79 -29.18
C TRP A 88 0.53 -2.53 -30.14
N ASN A 89 0.17 -3.78 -29.84
CA ASN A 89 -0.75 -4.57 -30.66
C ASN A 89 -2.15 -3.96 -30.74
N MET A 90 -2.61 -3.24 -29.71
CA MET A 90 -3.89 -2.53 -29.72
C MET A 90 -3.83 -1.22 -30.50
N VAL A 91 -2.69 -0.51 -30.50
CA VAL A 91 -2.58 0.81 -31.14
C VAL A 91 -2.05 0.79 -32.57
N LYS A 92 -1.21 -0.21 -32.94
CA LYS A 92 -0.63 -0.34 -34.29
C LYS A 92 -1.65 -0.37 -35.44
N PRO A 93 -2.90 -0.88 -35.27
CA PRO A 93 -3.90 -0.87 -36.35
C PRO A 93 -4.36 0.55 -36.72
N TYR A 94 -4.33 1.51 -35.78
CA TYR A 94 -4.67 2.91 -36.08
C TYR A 94 -3.66 3.54 -37.03
N ARG A 95 -2.36 3.35 -36.73
CA ARG A 95 -1.25 3.67 -37.63
C ARG A 95 0.02 2.99 -37.13
N ASN A 96 0.83 2.43 -38.03
CA ASN A 96 2.12 1.84 -37.65
C ASN A 96 3.21 2.94 -37.54
N LEU A 97 3.25 3.63 -36.40
CA LEU A 97 4.24 4.67 -36.02
C LEU A 97 4.91 4.36 -34.66
N PRO A 98 5.92 3.47 -34.62
CA PRO A 98 6.53 3.00 -33.37
C PRO A 98 7.36 4.06 -32.63
N LEU A 99 7.95 5.03 -33.34
CA LEU A 99 8.63 6.15 -32.70
C LEU A 99 7.65 7.02 -31.90
N ILE A 100 6.50 7.37 -32.50
CA ILE A 100 5.45 8.13 -31.80
C ILE A 100 4.96 7.36 -30.57
N TYR A 101 4.75 6.05 -30.72
CA TYR A 101 4.35 5.18 -29.63
C TYR A 101 5.31 5.25 -28.44
N TRP A 102 6.61 5.01 -28.66
CA TRP A 102 7.59 5.05 -27.57
C TRP A 102 7.74 6.44 -26.96
N LEU A 103 7.74 7.50 -27.76
CA LEU A 103 7.77 8.86 -27.23
C LEU A 103 6.56 9.18 -26.35
N MET A 104 5.37 8.66 -26.69
CA MET A 104 4.20 8.79 -25.83
C MET A 104 4.34 7.95 -24.55
N VAL A 105 4.82 6.70 -24.64
CA VAL A 105 5.04 5.83 -23.48
C VAL A 105 5.98 6.49 -22.46
N PHE A 106 7.12 7.00 -22.92
CA PHE A 106 8.09 7.70 -22.05
C PHE A 106 7.62 9.06 -21.55
N SER A 107 6.53 9.61 -22.11
CA SER A 107 5.97 10.89 -21.67
C SER A 107 4.96 10.75 -20.52
N ILE A 108 4.46 9.55 -20.26
CA ILE A 108 3.51 9.32 -19.15
C ILE A 108 4.27 9.11 -17.84
N SER A 109 4.31 10.15 -17.02
CA SER A 109 5.03 10.15 -15.74
C SER A 109 4.56 9.06 -14.80
N LEU A 110 3.24 8.81 -14.74
CA LEU A 110 2.65 7.84 -13.82
C LEU A 110 3.15 6.42 -14.08
N TRP A 111 3.44 6.06 -15.33
CA TRP A 111 3.91 4.71 -15.64
C TRP A 111 5.35 4.47 -15.20
N ILE A 112 6.13 5.52 -14.98
CA ILE A 112 7.53 5.41 -14.59
C ILE A 112 7.69 4.58 -13.30
N PRO A 113 7.11 4.92 -12.13
CA PRO A 113 7.24 4.13 -10.91
C PRO A 113 6.73 2.68 -11.06
N TYR A 114 5.53 2.49 -11.63
CA TYR A 114 4.84 1.19 -11.62
C TYR A 114 5.37 0.17 -12.64
N THR A 115 6.39 0.56 -13.41
CA THR A 115 7.04 -0.33 -14.36
C THR A 115 8.26 -1.06 -13.81
N PHE A 116 8.74 -0.66 -12.62
CA PHE A 116 9.87 -1.31 -11.94
C PHE A 116 9.68 -1.45 -10.43
N TYR A 117 8.81 -0.68 -9.77
CA TYR A 117 8.52 -0.89 -8.35
C TYR A 117 7.65 -2.14 -8.13
N ALA A 118 7.99 -2.89 -7.09
CA ALA A 118 7.27 -4.09 -6.66
C ALA A 118 6.07 -3.74 -5.77
N VAL A 119 5.06 -3.11 -6.38
CA VAL A 119 3.82 -2.69 -5.72
C VAL A 119 2.59 -3.26 -6.45
N PRO A 120 1.42 -3.37 -5.79
CA PRO A 120 0.19 -3.96 -6.36
C PRO A 120 -0.26 -3.35 -7.70
N ASP A 121 0.06 -2.08 -7.93
CA ASP A 121 -0.26 -1.35 -9.16
C ASP A 121 0.47 -1.89 -10.42
N GLY A 122 1.64 -2.53 -10.26
CA GLY A 122 2.39 -3.15 -11.35
C GLY A 122 1.64 -4.31 -12.04
N PRO A 123 1.26 -5.37 -11.32
CA PRO A 123 0.45 -6.44 -11.91
C PRO A 123 -0.95 -5.97 -12.31
N LEU A 124 -1.56 -5.00 -11.59
CA LEU A 124 -2.82 -4.39 -11.99
C LEU A 124 -2.71 -3.74 -13.40
N PHE A 125 -1.62 -3.03 -13.67
CA PHE A 125 -1.34 -2.43 -14.96
C PHE A 125 -1.27 -3.49 -16.07
N PHE A 126 -0.53 -4.57 -15.84
CA PHE A 126 -0.41 -5.69 -16.79
C PHE A 126 -1.77 -6.35 -17.06
N PHE A 127 -2.48 -6.76 -16.02
CA PHE A 127 -3.76 -7.45 -16.17
C PHE A 127 -4.85 -6.54 -16.76
N THR A 128 -4.79 -5.22 -16.56
CA THR A 128 -5.66 -4.26 -17.25
C THR A 128 -5.41 -4.27 -18.75
N ILE A 129 -4.14 -4.21 -19.17
CA ILE A 129 -3.77 -4.25 -20.60
C ILE A 129 -4.12 -5.60 -21.22
N LEU A 130 -3.85 -6.71 -20.51
CA LEU A 130 -4.19 -8.05 -20.96
C LEU A 130 -5.71 -8.22 -21.11
N PHE A 131 -6.48 -7.78 -20.12
CA PHE A 131 -7.94 -7.78 -20.17
C PHE A 131 -8.47 -6.98 -21.36
N LEU A 132 -7.99 -5.75 -21.55
CA LEU A 132 -8.42 -4.89 -22.66
C LEU A 132 -8.06 -5.50 -24.02
N TRP A 133 -6.85 -6.05 -24.16
CA TRP A 133 -6.43 -6.72 -25.39
C TRP A 133 -7.30 -7.95 -25.69
N LEU A 134 -7.58 -8.78 -24.69
CA LEU A 134 -8.46 -9.94 -24.83
C LEU A 134 -9.92 -9.53 -25.09
N TYR A 135 -10.40 -8.44 -24.47
CA TYR A 135 -11.74 -7.91 -24.70
C TYR A 135 -11.89 -7.41 -26.15
N GLN A 136 -10.89 -6.72 -26.68
CA GLN A 136 -10.84 -6.35 -28.10
C GLN A 136 -10.97 -7.60 -29.00
N LYS A 137 -10.25 -8.69 -28.68
CA LYS A 137 -10.35 -9.96 -29.41
C LYS A 137 -11.71 -10.63 -29.23
N TYR A 138 -12.30 -10.57 -28.05
CA TYR A 138 -13.62 -11.13 -27.76
C TYR A 138 -14.72 -10.43 -28.57
N LEU A 139 -14.63 -9.11 -28.76
CA LEU A 139 -15.56 -8.35 -29.60
C LEU A 139 -15.46 -8.76 -31.08
N GLN A 140 -14.28 -9.17 -31.56
CA GLN A 140 -14.07 -9.67 -32.92
C GLN A 140 -14.53 -11.13 -33.07
N LYS A 141 -14.16 -12.00 -32.13
CA LYS A 141 -14.49 -13.43 -32.14
C LYS A 141 -14.70 -13.93 -30.72
N ARG A 142 -15.92 -14.36 -30.41
CA ARG A 142 -16.29 -14.92 -29.09
C ARG A 142 -15.91 -16.41 -28.99
N SER A 143 -14.63 -16.76 -29.08
CA SER A 143 -14.20 -18.16 -28.90
C SER A 143 -14.12 -18.56 -27.43
N TRP A 144 -14.27 -19.85 -27.12
CA TRP A 144 -14.12 -20.36 -25.76
C TRP A 144 -12.71 -20.16 -25.19
N GLY A 145 -11.67 -20.23 -26.03
CA GLY A 145 -10.30 -19.92 -25.61
C GLY A 145 -10.13 -18.47 -25.16
N ILE A 146 -10.80 -17.52 -25.81
CA ILE A 146 -10.78 -16.11 -25.39
C ILE A 146 -11.58 -15.92 -24.10
N VAL A 147 -12.70 -16.63 -23.92
CA VAL A 147 -13.48 -16.60 -22.67
C VAL A 147 -12.65 -17.08 -21.48
N LEU A 148 -11.94 -18.21 -21.64
CA LEU A 148 -11.05 -18.74 -20.60
C LEU A 148 -9.90 -17.77 -20.30
N ALA A 149 -9.24 -17.24 -21.33
CA ALA A 149 -8.16 -16.27 -21.16
C ALA A 149 -8.64 -14.99 -20.47
N LEU A 150 -9.86 -14.51 -20.80
CA LEU A 150 -10.47 -13.37 -20.13
C LEU A 150 -10.75 -13.66 -18.67
N ALA A 151 -11.26 -14.85 -18.33
CA ALA A 151 -11.51 -15.22 -16.94
C ALA A 151 -10.21 -15.22 -16.11
N VAL A 152 -9.13 -15.76 -16.66
CA VAL A 152 -7.79 -15.71 -16.04
C VAL A 152 -7.29 -14.28 -15.90
N ALA A 153 -7.43 -13.45 -16.93
CA ALA A 153 -7.01 -12.05 -16.88
C ALA A 153 -7.83 -11.24 -15.85
N THR A 154 -9.14 -11.50 -15.74
CA THR A 154 -10.02 -10.86 -14.75
C THR A 154 -9.68 -11.32 -13.34
N ALA A 155 -9.42 -12.61 -13.11
CA ALA A 155 -8.97 -13.11 -11.82
C ALA A 155 -7.63 -12.48 -11.43
N GLY A 156 -6.65 -12.46 -12.35
CA GLY A 156 -5.36 -11.81 -12.14
C GLY A 156 -5.47 -10.30 -11.83
N LEU A 157 -6.42 -9.61 -12.46
CA LEU A 157 -6.72 -8.21 -12.18
C LEU A 157 -7.18 -8.00 -10.73
N ILE A 158 -8.14 -8.81 -10.27
CA ILE A 158 -8.67 -8.74 -8.89
C ILE A 158 -7.62 -9.20 -7.88
N TYR A 159 -6.83 -10.22 -8.21
CA TYR A 159 -5.68 -10.66 -7.42
C TYR A 159 -4.54 -9.63 -7.34
N SER A 160 -4.57 -8.59 -8.17
CA SER A 160 -3.60 -7.50 -8.09
C SER A 160 -4.08 -6.38 -7.16
N LYS A 161 -5.29 -5.86 -7.39
CA LYS A 161 -5.87 -4.76 -6.61
C LYS A 161 -7.36 -4.65 -6.91
N TYR A 162 -8.18 -4.35 -5.90
CA TYR A 162 -9.63 -4.22 -6.07
C TYR A 162 -10.07 -3.07 -6.99
N HIS A 163 -9.19 -2.12 -7.29
CA HIS A 163 -9.42 -1.11 -8.33
C HIS A 163 -9.77 -1.73 -9.70
N GLY A 164 -9.36 -2.99 -9.94
CA GLY A 164 -9.77 -3.77 -11.10
C GLY A 164 -11.28 -3.86 -11.31
N PHE A 165 -12.09 -3.82 -10.25
CA PHE A 165 -13.55 -3.83 -10.38
C PHE A 165 -14.09 -2.60 -11.12
N LEU A 166 -13.44 -1.43 -10.99
CA LEU A 166 -13.83 -0.22 -11.74
C LEU A 166 -13.66 -0.43 -13.25
N LEU A 167 -12.59 -1.08 -13.69
CA LEU A 167 -12.40 -1.43 -15.10
C LEU A 167 -13.57 -2.28 -15.61
N LEU A 168 -13.89 -3.36 -14.90
CA LEU A 168 -14.95 -4.29 -15.28
C LEU A 168 -16.31 -3.59 -15.32
N PHE A 169 -16.59 -2.74 -14.32
CA PHE A 169 -17.81 -1.97 -14.22
C PHE A 169 -17.99 -1.03 -15.41
N PHE A 170 -16.98 -0.20 -15.75
CA PHE A 170 -17.10 0.73 -16.87
C PHE A 170 -17.09 0.04 -18.24
N VAL A 171 -16.41 -1.09 -18.39
CA VAL A 171 -16.52 -1.94 -19.59
C VAL A 171 -17.94 -2.49 -19.74
N PHE A 172 -18.53 -3.00 -18.66
CA PHE A 172 -19.92 -3.45 -18.67
C PHE A 172 -20.90 -2.32 -19.01
N LEU A 173 -20.78 -1.15 -18.37
CA LEU A 173 -21.62 0.02 -18.66
C LEU A 173 -21.50 0.45 -20.13
N SER A 174 -20.30 0.37 -20.70
CA SER A 174 -20.10 0.66 -22.12
C SER A 174 -20.85 -0.31 -23.04
N ASN A 175 -21.19 -1.51 -22.58
CA ASN A 175 -21.83 -2.55 -23.38
C ASN A 175 -22.79 -3.41 -22.53
N TRP A 176 -23.86 -2.79 -22.03
CA TRP A 176 -24.84 -3.44 -21.16
C TRP A 176 -25.48 -4.70 -21.77
N LYS A 177 -25.47 -4.83 -23.12
CA LYS A 177 -25.95 -6.02 -23.85
C LYS A 177 -25.19 -7.30 -23.47
N LEU A 178 -24.01 -7.20 -22.85
CA LEU A 178 -23.28 -8.35 -22.30
C LEU A 178 -24.10 -9.16 -21.30
N ILE A 179 -25.09 -8.57 -20.62
CA ILE A 179 -25.98 -9.30 -19.72
C ILE A 179 -26.79 -10.40 -20.44
N LYS A 180 -27.03 -10.25 -21.75
CA LYS A 180 -27.74 -11.23 -22.58
C LYS A 180 -26.80 -12.28 -23.20
N GLU A 181 -25.49 -12.16 -23.00
CA GLU A 181 -24.49 -13.01 -23.66
C GLU A 181 -24.09 -14.17 -22.74
N ARG A 182 -24.41 -15.41 -23.15
CA ARG A 182 -24.09 -16.62 -22.37
C ARG A 182 -22.60 -16.74 -22.08
N LYS A 183 -21.74 -16.38 -23.03
CA LYS A 183 -20.28 -16.46 -22.85
C LYS A 183 -19.75 -15.44 -21.83
N ALA A 184 -20.44 -14.32 -21.64
CA ALA A 184 -20.09 -13.35 -20.59
C ALA A 184 -20.39 -13.93 -19.19
N TRP A 185 -21.51 -14.65 -19.04
CA TRP A 185 -21.81 -15.35 -17.78
C TRP A 185 -20.83 -16.49 -17.48
N VAL A 186 -20.41 -17.25 -18.50
CA VAL A 186 -19.38 -18.29 -18.31
C VAL A 186 -18.04 -17.67 -17.89
N LEU A 187 -17.65 -16.53 -18.48
CA LEU A 187 -16.48 -15.78 -18.04
C LEU A 187 -16.58 -15.42 -16.55
N VAL A 188 -17.70 -14.83 -16.11
CA VAL A 188 -17.92 -14.46 -14.70
C VAL A 188 -17.83 -15.69 -13.79
N PHE A 189 -18.50 -16.78 -14.16
CA PHE A 189 -18.47 -18.03 -13.40
C PHE A 189 -17.06 -18.60 -13.25
N LEU A 190 -16.28 -18.66 -14.35
CA LEU A 190 -14.89 -19.12 -14.32
C LEU A 190 -14.01 -18.20 -13.48
N THR A 191 -14.18 -16.88 -13.58
CA THR A 191 -13.47 -15.92 -12.72
C THR A 191 -13.78 -16.17 -11.25
N LEU A 192 -15.04 -16.39 -10.89
CA LEU A 192 -15.43 -16.67 -9.50
C LEU A 192 -14.78 -17.95 -8.99
N ILE A 193 -14.75 -19.04 -9.78
CA ILE A 193 -14.02 -20.26 -9.44
C ILE A 193 -12.54 -19.96 -9.15
N LEU A 194 -11.90 -19.18 -10.02
CA LEU A 194 -10.48 -18.83 -9.86
C LEU A 194 -10.23 -17.98 -8.60
N LEU A 195 -11.22 -17.23 -8.12
CA LEU A 195 -11.13 -16.36 -6.94
C LEU A 195 -11.55 -17.04 -5.63
N VAL A 196 -12.11 -18.26 -5.69
CA VAL A 196 -12.55 -19.01 -4.49
C VAL A 196 -11.49 -19.05 -3.39
N PRO A 197 -10.20 -19.37 -3.67
CA PRO A 197 -9.19 -19.45 -2.60
C PRO A 197 -9.03 -18.15 -1.82
N HIS A 198 -9.09 -17.00 -2.49
CA HIS A 198 -8.98 -15.71 -1.82
C HIS A 198 -10.25 -15.32 -1.08
N PHE A 199 -11.43 -15.66 -1.59
CA PHE A 199 -12.66 -15.42 -0.84
C PHE A 199 -12.76 -16.28 0.41
N LEU A 200 -12.31 -17.53 0.36
CA LEU A 200 -12.20 -18.39 1.55
C LEU A 200 -11.20 -17.82 2.55
N TRP A 201 -10.02 -17.40 2.09
CA TRP A 201 -9.03 -16.75 2.95
C TRP A 201 -9.57 -15.48 3.62
N GLN A 202 -10.26 -14.63 2.87
CA GLN A 202 -10.90 -13.43 3.42
C GLN A 202 -11.92 -13.81 4.51
N PHE A 203 -12.73 -14.84 4.27
CA PHE A 203 -13.72 -15.29 5.26
C PHE A 203 -13.05 -15.83 6.54
N GLU A 204 -12.06 -16.71 6.41
CA GLU A 204 -11.32 -17.30 7.53
C GLU A 204 -10.57 -16.26 8.37
N ASN A 205 -10.13 -15.16 7.76
CA ASN A 205 -9.41 -14.08 8.43
C ASN A 205 -10.30 -12.91 8.85
N GLN A 206 -11.63 -13.05 8.77
CA GLN A 206 -12.62 -12.02 9.13
C GLN A 206 -12.56 -10.73 8.28
N PHE A 207 -12.28 -10.88 6.99
CA PHE A 207 -12.27 -9.82 5.98
C PHE A 207 -11.32 -8.65 6.29
N PRO A 208 -10.04 -8.91 6.58
CA PRO A 208 -9.12 -7.89 7.08
C PRO A 208 -8.97 -6.72 6.11
N THR A 209 -8.90 -7.01 4.81
CA THR A 209 -8.77 -5.96 3.78
C THR A 209 -10.02 -5.10 3.64
N PHE A 210 -11.20 -5.70 3.81
CA PHE A 210 -12.45 -4.95 3.75
C PHE A 210 -12.64 -4.09 5.00
N ARG A 211 -12.31 -4.62 6.20
CA ARG A 211 -12.30 -3.83 7.44
C ARG A 211 -11.35 -2.63 7.31
N TYR A 212 -10.15 -2.85 6.78
CA TYR A 212 -9.19 -1.79 6.52
C TYR A 212 -9.76 -0.69 5.59
N HIS A 213 -10.38 -1.05 4.47
CA HIS A 213 -10.90 -0.07 3.51
C HIS A 213 -12.23 0.57 3.90
N LEU A 214 -13.10 -0.11 4.66
CA LEU A 214 -14.46 0.36 4.97
C LEU A 214 -14.60 0.98 6.36
N VAL A 215 -13.88 0.47 7.36
CA VAL A 215 -14.01 0.86 8.77
C VAL A 215 -12.83 1.73 9.21
N ASP A 216 -11.63 1.41 8.72
CA ASP A 216 -10.41 2.08 9.17
C ASP A 216 -9.91 3.19 8.25
N SER A 217 -10.45 3.27 7.03
CA SER A 217 -10.20 4.40 6.15
C SER A 217 -10.82 5.65 6.78
N HIS A 218 -9.96 6.60 7.15
CA HIS A 218 -10.42 7.86 7.72
C HIS A 218 -11.10 8.65 6.59
N GLN A 219 -12.42 8.73 6.61
CA GLN A 219 -13.12 9.79 5.89
C GLN A 219 -12.80 11.09 6.61
N THR A 220 -11.71 11.72 6.17
CA THR A 220 -11.43 13.11 6.50
C THR A 220 -12.45 13.90 5.70
N GLY A 221 -13.32 14.67 6.37
CA GLY A 221 -14.36 15.43 5.66
C GLY A 221 -13.80 16.29 4.51
N TYR A 222 -14.67 16.81 3.65
CA TYR A 222 -14.28 17.49 2.42
C TYR A 222 -13.14 18.52 2.57
N LYS A 223 -12.12 18.40 1.71
CA LYS A 223 -10.97 19.30 1.62
C LYS A 223 -10.80 19.79 0.17
N ILE A 224 -10.87 21.10 -0.03
CA ILE A 224 -10.74 21.70 -1.37
C ILE A 224 -9.36 21.40 -2.00
N ASP A 225 -8.30 21.34 -1.19
CA ASP A 225 -6.95 21.05 -1.66
C ASP A 225 -6.84 19.63 -2.23
N VAL A 226 -7.54 18.64 -1.67
CA VAL A 226 -7.58 17.27 -2.21
C VAL A 226 -8.16 17.27 -3.63
N THR A 227 -9.25 18.00 -3.85
CA THR A 227 -9.89 18.11 -5.18
C THR A 227 -9.01 18.85 -6.18
N ILE A 228 -8.40 19.98 -5.78
CA ILE A 228 -7.47 20.73 -6.64
C ILE A 228 -6.24 19.90 -6.97
N ASN A 229 -5.64 19.24 -5.97
CA ASN A 229 -4.48 18.36 -6.13
C ASN A 229 -4.80 17.18 -7.04
N TYR A 230 -6.01 16.62 -6.97
CA TYR A 230 -6.45 15.59 -7.90
C TYR A 230 -6.47 16.08 -9.35
N VAL A 231 -7.13 17.21 -9.63
CA VAL A 231 -7.24 17.76 -11.00
C VAL A 231 -5.86 18.10 -11.57
N LEU A 232 -5.02 18.79 -10.78
CA LEU A 232 -3.65 19.10 -11.19
C LEU A 232 -2.80 17.83 -11.34
N GLY A 233 -2.98 16.89 -10.41
CA GLY A 233 -2.30 15.60 -10.39
C GLY A 233 -2.60 14.77 -11.63
N VAL A 234 -3.84 14.72 -12.10
CA VAL A 234 -4.21 14.03 -13.34
C VAL A 234 -3.39 14.56 -14.52
N VAL A 235 -3.26 15.88 -14.67
CA VAL A 235 -2.47 16.50 -15.76
C VAL A 235 -0.97 16.21 -15.58
N LEU A 236 -0.42 16.48 -14.40
CA LEU A 236 1.01 16.35 -14.12
C LEU A 236 1.50 14.89 -14.21
N LEU A 237 0.71 13.95 -13.69
CA LEU A 237 1.03 12.52 -13.72
C LEU A 237 0.78 11.91 -15.11
N THR A 238 -0.07 12.52 -15.94
CA THR A 238 -0.12 12.15 -17.38
C THR A 238 1.15 12.55 -18.10
N GLY A 239 1.86 13.57 -17.62
CA GLY A 239 3.14 14.00 -18.17
C GLY A 239 3.27 15.52 -18.12
N PRO A 240 4.33 16.08 -17.53
CA PRO A 240 4.44 17.53 -17.35
C PRO A 240 4.48 18.30 -18.68
N PHE A 241 4.91 17.66 -19.78
CA PHE A 241 5.06 18.32 -21.08
C PHE A 241 3.92 18.00 -22.07
N LEU A 242 3.49 16.74 -22.14
CA LEU A 242 2.50 16.25 -23.12
C LEU A 242 1.20 15.75 -22.48
N GLY A 243 1.07 15.80 -21.16
CA GLY A 243 -0.08 15.23 -20.45
C GLY A 243 -1.40 15.90 -20.85
N TRP A 244 -1.40 17.22 -20.96
CA TRP A 244 -2.56 17.99 -21.45
C TRP A 244 -2.97 17.56 -22.87
N LEU A 245 -2.00 17.27 -23.76
CA LEU A 245 -2.28 16.87 -25.14
C LEU A 245 -2.90 15.48 -25.17
N PHE A 246 -2.43 14.55 -24.34
CA PHE A 246 -2.99 13.20 -24.27
C PHE A 246 -4.41 13.21 -23.74
N LEU A 247 -4.66 13.95 -22.65
CA LEU A 247 -6.00 14.14 -22.10
C LEU A 247 -6.94 14.82 -23.12
N TYR A 248 -6.47 15.88 -23.78
CA TYR A 248 -7.22 16.57 -24.84
C TYR A 248 -7.55 15.62 -26.00
N SER A 249 -6.55 14.90 -26.51
CA SER A 249 -6.67 14.00 -27.66
C SER A 249 -7.62 12.85 -27.36
N ALA A 250 -7.47 12.20 -26.21
CA ALA A 250 -8.37 11.15 -25.75
C ALA A 250 -9.80 11.67 -25.54
N SER A 251 -9.96 12.90 -25.03
CA SER A 251 -11.27 13.55 -24.83
C SER A 251 -11.94 13.94 -26.15
N LYS A 252 -11.18 14.39 -27.15
CA LYS A 252 -11.71 14.76 -28.48
C LYS A 252 -11.95 13.57 -29.39
N TYR A 253 -11.31 12.44 -29.16
CA TYR A 253 -11.55 11.22 -29.91
C TYR A 253 -13.02 10.79 -29.80
N ARG A 254 -13.66 10.56 -30.95
CA ARG A 254 -15.05 10.13 -31.07
C ARG A 254 -15.09 8.62 -31.34
N PRO A 255 -15.57 7.81 -30.41
CA PRO A 255 -15.67 6.36 -30.60
C PRO A 255 -16.56 5.99 -31.78
N SER A 256 -16.12 5.02 -32.57
CA SER A 256 -16.85 4.51 -33.73
C SER A 256 -17.47 3.12 -33.51
N ASP A 257 -16.91 2.33 -32.59
CA ASP A 257 -17.36 0.95 -32.32
C ASP A 257 -17.49 0.64 -30.81
N TYR A 258 -17.87 -0.60 -30.49
CA TYR A 258 -18.00 -1.08 -29.10
C TYR A 258 -16.66 -1.08 -28.34
N TRP A 259 -15.55 -1.28 -29.04
CA TRP A 259 -14.21 -1.33 -28.44
C TRP A 259 -13.80 0.07 -27.98
N GLU A 260 -13.86 1.05 -28.88
CA GLU A 260 -13.53 2.45 -28.60
C GLU A 260 -14.49 3.07 -27.60
N ARG A 261 -15.77 2.66 -27.63
CA ARG A 261 -16.74 3.10 -26.62
C ARG A 261 -16.37 2.58 -25.24
N ALA A 262 -15.94 1.32 -25.12
CA ALA A 262 -15.44 0.78 -23.86
C ALA A 262 -14.23 1.54 -23.35
N LEU A 263 -13.24 1.81 -24.20
CA LEU A 263 -12.08 2.63 -23.82
C LEU A 263 -12.52 4.01 -23.31
N LYS A 264 -13.47 4.67 -23.99
CA LYS A 264 -13.96 5.99 -23.59
C LYS A 264 -14.66 5.96 -22.23
N PHE A 265 -15.50 4.95 -21.99
CA PHE A 265 -16.20 4.78 -20.72
C PHE A 265 -15.23 4.51 -19.58
N VAL A 266 -14.21 3.66 -19.77
CA VAL A 266 -13.19 3.41 -18.74
C VAL A 266 -12.38 4.66 -18.46
N PHE A 267 -11.89 5.35 -19.51
CA PHE A 267 -11.14 6.59 -19.37
C PHE A 267 -11.93 7.66 -18.59
N VAL A 268 -13.12 8.03 -19.08
CA VAL A 268 -13.91 9.11 -18.48
C VAL A 268 -14.49 8.69 -17.14
N GLY A 269 -15.03 7.47 -17.06
CA GLY A 269 -15.72 6.96 -15.89
C GLY A 269 -14.81 6.86 -14.66
N ILE A 270 -13.58 6.36 -14.82
CA ILE A 270 -12.65 6.21 -13.69
C ILE A 270 -12.12 7.57 -13.22
N PHE A 271 -11.75 8.47 -14.13
CA PHE A 271 -11.34 9.82 -13.72
C PHE A 271 -12.50 10.58 -13.04
N LEU A 272 -13.74 10.41 -13.52
CA LEU A 272 -14.90 11.01 -12.89
C LEU A 272 -15.22 10.38 -11.54
N PHE A 273 -15.12 9.06 -11.41
CA PHE A 273 -15.33 8.35 -10.14
C PHE A 273 -14.39 8.89 -9.06
N PHE A 274 -13.08 8.96 -9.35
CA PHE A 274 -12.12 9.47 -8.37
C PHE A 274 -12.23 10.98 -8.14
N PHE A 275 -12.71 11.75 -9.11
CA PHE A 275 -13.10 13.14 -8.88
C PHE A 275 -14.27 13.24 -7.89
N ILE A 276 -15.25 12.33 -7.95
CA ILE A 276 -16.37 12.30 -6.98
C ILE A 276 -15.87 11.89 -5.60
N VAL A 277 -14.92 10.94 -5.53
CA VAL A 277 -14.33 10.49 -4.25
C VAL A 277 -13.60 11.61 -3.51
N THR A 278 -13.04 12.61 -4.21
CA THR A 278 -12.35 13.74 -3.55
C THR A 278 -13.28 14.62 -2.72
N PHE A 279 -14.60 14.52 -2.92
CA PHE A 279 -15.58 15.22 -2.08
C PHE A 279 -15.84 14.51 -0.74
N VAL A 280 -15.46 13.24 -0.63
CA VAL A 280 -15.74 12.40 0.54
C VAL A 280 -14.51 12.25 1.44
N GLY A 281 -13.31 12.18 0.86
CA GLY A 281 -12.09 12.02 1.64
C GLY A 281 -10.81 12.13 0.84
N ASP A 282 -9.70 11.84 1.52
CA ASP A 282 -8.37 11.84 0.92
C ASP A 282 -8.24 10.75 -0.16
N ILE A 283 -7.52 11.08 -1.24
CA ILE A 283 -7.25 10.18 -2.37
C ILE A 283 -5.78 10.22 -2.72
N GLU A 284 -5.22 9.07 -3.06
CA GLU A 284 -3.90 8.99 -3.67
C GLU A 284 -3.97 9.22 -5.18
N LEU A 285 -3.13 10.11 -5.70
CA LEU A 285 -3.17 10.54 -7.11
C LEU A 285 -2.91 9.41 -8.13
N HIS A 286 -2.38 8.27 -7.68
CA HIS A 286 -2.11 7.12 -8.53
C HIS A 286 -3.30 6.16 -8.68
N TRP A 287 -4.33 6.24 -7.84
CA TRP A 287 -5.49 5.33 -7.88
C TRP A 287 -6.17 5.25 -9.26
N PRO A 288 -6.27 6.33 -10.06
CA PRO A 288 -6.82 6.25 -11.42
C PRO A 288 -5.90 5.58 -12.46
N LEU A 289 -4.78 4.95 -12.10
CA LEU A 289 -3.77 4.37 -13.01
C LEU A 289 -4.37 3.62 -14.21
N ILE A 290 -5.37 2.78 -13.96
CA ILE A 290 -6.00 1.95 -15.00
C ILE A 290 -6.75 2.77 -16.08
N ALA A 291 -7.12 4.02 -15.80
CA ALA A 291 -7.72 4.95 -16.76
C ALA A 291 -6.70 5.51 -17.77
N TYR A 292 -5.40 5.50 -17.44
CA TYR A 292 -4.34 6.01 -18.31
C TYR A 292 -4.12 5.12 -19.54
N ILE A 293 -4.43 3.82 -19.44
CA ILE A 293 -4.29 2.86 -20.54
C ILE A 293 -5.28 3.16 -21.68
N PRO A 294 -6.62 3.21 -21.46
CA PRO A 294 -7.54 3.59 -22.52
C PRO A 294 -7.35 5.05 -22.98
N MET A 295 -6.97 5.96 -22.07
CA MET A 295 -6.60 7.32 -22.44
C MET A 295 -5.44 7.34 -23.44
N PHE A 296 -4.39 6.57 -23.21
CA PHE A 296 -3.27 6.42 -24.14
C PHE A 296 -3.70 5.89 -25.51
N ILE A 297 -4.53 4.83 -25.54
CA ILE A 297 -4.99 4.23 -26.80
C ILE A 297 -5.78 5.26 -27.63
N LEU A 298 -6.73 5.96 -27.01
CA LEU A 298 -7.54 6.98 -27.67
C LEU A 298 -6.71 8.20 -28.08
N ALA A 299 -5.76 8.64 -27.24
CA ALA A 299 -4.84 9.72 -27.57
C ALA A 299 -3.97 9.34 -28.78
N TYR A 300 -3.45 8.12 -28.83
CA TYR A 300 -2.67 7.62 -29.97
C TYR A 300 -3.50 7.64 -31.24
N ALA A 301 -4.71 7.05 -31.19
CA ALA A 301 -5.63 6.99 -32.32
C ALA A 301 -5.96 8.38 -32.89
N PHE A 302 -6.07 9.41 -32.05
CA PHE A 302 -6.27 10.80 -32.46
C PHE A 302 -5.00 11.42 -33.07
N ILE A 303 -3.87 11.33 -32.35
CA ILE A 303 -2.61 12.01 -32.70
C ILE A 303 -2.08 11.51 -34.04
N VAL A 304 -2.15 10.20 -34.31
CA VAL A 304 -1.60 9.63 -35.55
C VAL A 304 -2.37 10.00 -36.82
N GLN A 305 -3.55 10.61 -36.69
CA GLN A 305 -4.32 11.15 -37.81
C GLN A 305 -3.98 12.62 -38.13
N ASN A 306 -3.20 13.29 -37.27
CA ASN A 306 -2.91 14.71 -37.41
C ASN A 306 -1.40 14.98 -37.40
N GLU A 307 -0.84 15.44 -38.52
CA GLU A 307 0.59 15.65 -38.65
C GLU A 307 1.15 16.72 -37.70
N ARG A 308 0.37 17.76 -37.38
CA ARG A 308 0.79 18.80 -36.42
C ARG A 308 1.03 18.20 -35.04
N TRP A 309 0.11 17.35 -34.58
CA TRP A 309 0.24 16.68 -33.28
C TRP A 309 1.38 15.67 -33.28
N GLN A 310 1.60 14.94 -34.37
CA GLN A 310 2.77 14.06 -34.51
C GLN A 310 4.09 14.82 -34.42
N LYS A 311 4.22 15.97 -35.10
CA LYS A 311 5.43 16.82 -35.03
C LYS A 311 5.66 17.33 -33.61
N LEU A 312 4.61 17.74 -32.91
CA LEU A 312 4.69 18.18 -31.52
C LEU A 312 5.14 17.05 -30.58
N VAL A 313 4.53 15.87 -30.69
CA VAL A 313 4.92 14.69 -29.91
C VAL A 313 6.36 14.28 -30.20
N LYS A 314 6.83 14.35 -31.44
CA LYS A 314 8.25 14.10 -31.76
C LYS A 314 9.16 15.10 -31.04
N LYS A 315 8.92 16.40 -31.23
CA LYS A 315 9.79 17.46 -30.70
C LYS A 315 9.84 17.42 -29.16
N ILE A 316 8.68 17.41 -28.52
CA ILE A 316 8.57 17.48 -27.07
C ILE A 316 8.84 16.12 -26.42
N GLY A 317 8.39 15.02 -27.04
CA GLY A 317 8.62 13.68 -26.53
C GLY A 317 10.09 13.29 -26.52
N ILE A 318 10.91 13.76 -27.48
CA ILE A 318 12.37 13.54 -27.44
C ILE A 318 12.99 14.25 -26.23
N ILE A 319 12.60 15.51 -25.98
CA ILE A 319 13.04 16.25 -24.78
C ILE A 319 12.59 15.51 -23.52
N GLY A 320 11.31 15.11 -23.47
CA GLY A 320 10.74 14.34 -22.38
C GLY A 320 11.47 13.02 -22.13
N PHE A 321 11.89 12.31 -23.17
CA PHE A 321 12.68 11.08 -23.05
C PHE A 321 14.05 11.32 -22.40
N PHE A 322 14.75 12.39 -22.77
CA PHE A 322 16.04 12.71 -22.15
C PHE A 322 15.87 13.19 -20.70
N VAL A 323 14.81 13.95 -20.40
CA VAL A 323 14.45 14.30 -19.01
C VAL A 323 14.12 13.05 -18.21
N PHE A 324 13.32 12.13 -18.76
CA PHE A 324 13.04 10.83 -18.18
C PHE A 324 14.34 10.08 -17.88
N LEU A 325 15.22 9.92 -18.87
CA LEU A 325 16.49 9.21 -18.69
C LEU A 325 17.37 9.87 -17.63
N PHE A 326 17.44 11.19 -17.60
CA PHE A 326 18.15 11.94 -16.57
C PHE A 326 17.59 11.67 -15.18
N VAL A 327 16.27 11.77 -15.00
CA VAL A 327 15.59 11.46 -13.72
C VAL A 327 15.90 10.03 -13.29
N ARG A 328 15.86 9.06 -14.22
CA ARG A 328 16.20 7.67 -13.94
C ARG A 328 17.64 7.55 -13.44
N ILE A 329 18.62 8.08 -14.17
CA ILE A 329 20.01 8.03 -13.76
C ILE A 329 20.19 8.72 -12.39
N TYR A 330 19.59 9.89 -12.20
CA TYR A 330 19.65 10.66 -10.95
C TYR A 330 19.09 9.88 -9.75
N LEU A 331 18.01 9.11 -9.91
CA LEU A 331 17.48 8.27 -8.84
C LEU A 331 18.47 7.20 -8.37
N ILE A 332 19.29 6.64 -9.27
CA ILE A 332 20.29 5.63 -8.92
C ILE A 332 21.53 6.30 -8.28
N VAL A 333 22.07 7.33 -8.93
CA VAL A 333 23.42 7.84 -8.58
C VAL A 333 23.41 9.07 -7.67
N GLY A 334 22.33 9.85 -7.66
CA GLY A 334 22.27 11.16 -7.02
C GLY A 334 21.16 11.32 -5.99
N ALA A 335 20.28 10.32 -5.81
CA ALA A 335 19.16 10.43 -4.89
C ALA A 335 19.63 10.68 -3.45
N SER A 336 20.65 9.97 -2.98
CA SER A 336 21.12 10.02 -1.58
C SER A 336 21.65 11.40 -1.16
N SER A 337 22.16 12.19 -2.11
CA SER A 337 22.65 13.56 -1.88
C SER A 337 21.66 14.63 -2.34
N SER A 338 20.43 14.25 -2.70
CA SER A 338 19.46 15.19 -3.23
C SER A 338 19.09 16.28 -2.21
N PRO A 339 19.00 17.56 -2.63
CA PRO A 339 18.46 18.62 -1.79
C PRO A 339 16.95 18.43 -1.55
N ILE A 340 16.27 17.68 -2.42
CA ILE A 340 14.85 17.37 -2.30
C ILE A 340 14.68 16.20 -1.34
N LYS A 341 14.17 16.48 -0.13
CA LYS A 341 13.96 15.48 0.93
C LYS A 341 13.18 14.25 0.45
N ALA A 342 12.17 14.43 -0.40
CA ALA A 342 11.38 13.33 -0.95
C ALA A 342 12.23 12.36 -1.78
N ILE A 343 13.13 12.88 -2.64
CA ILE A 343 14.04 12.06 -3.44
C ILE A 343 15.13 11.44 -2.57
N ARG A 344 15.69 12.23 -1.63
CA ARG A 344 16.69 11.74 -0.68
C ARG A 344 16.19 10.58 0.15
N ASN A 345 14.93 10.61 0.57
CA ASN A 345 14.31 9.53 1.32
C ASN A 345 14.04 8.26 0.50
N MET A 346 14.29 8.25 -0.82
CA MET A 346 14.16 7.04 -1.65
C MET A 346 15.37 6.11 -1.54
N THR A 347 16.52 6.59 -1.05
CA THR A 347 17.77 5.82 -0.91
C THR A 347 18.51 6.19 0.38
N GLY A 348 19.62 5.51 0.68
CA GLY A 348 20.43 5.77 1.87
C GLY A 348 19.93 5.07 3.13
N TRP A 349 18.95 4.16 3.03
CA TRP A 349 18.44 3.40 4.16
C TRP A 349 19.29 2.18 4.47
N LYS A 350 19.99 1.61 3.49
CA LYS A 350 20.84 0.44 3.74
C LYS A 350 21.92 0.70 4.81
N PRO A 351 22.70 1.80 4.78
CA PRO A 351 23.65 2.11 5.85
C PRO A 351 22.99 2.30 7.22
N GLU A 352 21.83 2.95 7.28
CA GLU A 352 21.03 3.14 8.51
C GLU A 352 20.66 1.79 9.14
N ILE A 353 20.16 0.86 8.32
CA ILE A 353 19.78 -0.46 8.81
C ILE A 353 21.01 -1.28 9.23
N ILE A 354 22.13 -1.18 8.52
CA ILE A 354 23.35 -1.88 8.92
C ILE A 354 23.85 -1.38 10.28
N MET A 355 23.78 -0.07 10.55
CA MET A 355 24.08 0.50 11.87
C MET A 355 23.18 -0.09 12.96
N LEU A 356 21.85 -0.12 12.73
CA LEU A 356 20.91 -0.74 13.66
C LEU A 356 21.15 -2.25 13.84
N LYS A 357 21.53 -2.95 12.78
CA LYS A 357 21.85 -4.38 12.83
C LYS A 357 23.07 -4.65 13.69
N ASN A 358 24.12 -3.85 13.53
CA ASN A 358 25.34 -3.97 14.32
C ASN A 358 25.06 -3.70 15.80
N GLU A 359 24.26 -2.68 16.09
CA GLU A 359 23.79 -2.42 17.45
C GLU A 359 22.97 -3.59 18.01
N ALA A 360 22.07 -4.17 17.20
CA ALA A 360 21.22 -5.28 17.64
C ALA A 360 22.00 -6.55 17.99
N GLY A 361 23.19 -6.78 17.42
CA GLY A 361 23.89 -8.05 17.59
C GLY A 361 23.03 -9.19 17.04
N ASP A 362 22.78 -10.25 17.81
CA ASP A 362 21.89 -11.36 17.43
C ASP A 362 20.47 -11.26 18.00
N ARG A 363 20.17 -10.18 18.71
CA ARG A 363 18.88 -9.99 19.35
C ARG A 363 17.77 -9.74 18.32
N PRO A 364 16.54 -10.20 18.58
CA PRO A 364 15.36 -9.72 17.87
C PRO A 364 15.22 -8.21 17.99
N VAL A 365 14.57 -7.58 17.01
CA VAL A 365 14.37 -6.14 16.97
C VAL A 365 12.89 -5.80 16.95
N VAL A 366 12.48 -4.94 17.87
CA VAL A 366 11.10 -4.46 17.99
C VAL A 366 11.07 -2.97 17.67
N PHE A 367 10.30 -2.59 16.65
CA PHE A 367 10.05 -1.19 16.29
C PHE A 367 8.75 -0.70 16.93
N SER A 368 8.76 0.48 17.55
CA SER A 368 7.55 1.12 18.11
C SER A 368 6.71 1.88 17.12
N GLU A 369 7.34 2.34 16.04
CA GLU A 369 6.65 3.11 15.02
C GLU A 369 7.06 2.64 13.64
N SER A 370 6.10 2.73 12.71
CA SER A 370 6.31 2.55 11.28
C SER A 370 6.66 1.12 10.86
N TYR A 371 5.62 0.35 10.49
CA TYR A 371 5.76 -0.95 9.83
C TYR A 371 6.68 -0.87 8.60
N GLN A 372 6.73 0.28 7.92
CA GLN A 372 7.62 0.56 6.80
C GLN A 372 9.11 0.44 7.19
N LYS A 373 9.52 0.98 8.35
CA LYS A 373 10.92 0.91 8.81
C LYS A 373 11.27 -0.47 9.33
N ALA A 374 10.34 -1.10 10.07
CA ALA A 374 10.49 -2.50 10.47
C ALA A 374 10.68 -3.41 9.25
N SER A 375 9.93 -3.17 8.17
CA SER A 375 10.05 -3.96 6.93
C SER A 375 11.38 -3.76 6.22
N LEU A 376 11.89 -2.52 6.17
CA LEU A 376 13.24 -2.27 5.64
C LEU A 376 14.31 -2.96 6.49
N TYR A 377 14.17 -2.91 7.82
CA TYR A 377 15.09 -3.61 8.72
C TYR A 377 15.09 -5.11 8.44
N ALA A 378 13.90 -5.72 8.39
CA ALA A 378 13.74 -7.14 8.09
C ALA A 378 14.42 -7.56 6.78
N PHE A 379 14.26 -6.76 5.72
CA PHE A 379 14.89 -7.01 4.43
C PHE A 379 16.42 -6.87 4.47
N TYR A 380 16.93 -5.70 4.88
CA TYR A 380 18.36 -5.40 4.81
C TYR A 380 19.18 -6.12 5.87
N ALA A 381 18.61 -6.36 7.06
CA ALA A 381 19.25 -7.16 8.08
C ALA A 381 19.17 -8.67 7.77
N ASN A 382 18.28 -9.07 6.85
CA ASN A 382 17.90 -10.44 6.55
C ASN A 382 17.37 -11.18 7.79
N ARG A 383 16.44 -10.53 8.50
CA ARG A 383 15.86 -10.99 9.78
C ARG A 383 14.33 -10.89 9.85
N PRO A 384 13.58 -11.38 8.85
CA PRO A 384 12.12 -11.26 8.84
C PRO A 384 11.44 -11.98 10.02
N GLY A 385 11.99 -13.10 10.49
CA GLY A 385 11.42 -13.87 11.60
C GLY A 385 11.76 -13.36 13.00
N THR A 386 12.60 -12.33 13.12
CA THR A 386 12.98 -11.73 14.42
C THR A 386 12.86 -10.21 14.39
N THR A 387 12.08 -9.68 13.45
CA THR A 387 11.75 -8.26 13.36
C THR A 387 10.25 -8.12 13.59
N TYR A 388 9.88 -7.34 14.60
CA TYR A 388 8.48 -7.08 14.93
C TYR A 388 8.21 -5.59 14.95
N CYS A 389 7.00 -5.20 14.60
CA CYS A 389 6.54 -3.82 14.74
C CYS A 389 5.40 -3.83 15.76
N LEU A 390 5.66 -3.29 16.93
CA LEU A 390 4.65 -3.06 17.94
C LEU A 390 4.02 -1.70 17.63
N LEU A 391 2.89 -1.73 16.94
CA LEU A 391 2.18 -0.51 16.59
C LEU A 391 1.59 0.12 17.86
N SER A 392 1.78 1.44 18.01
CA SER A 392 1.21 2.23 19.10
C SER A 392 0.40 3.41 18.57
N GLY A 393 -0.64 3.80 19.31
CA GLY A 393 -1.35 5.05 19.09
C GLY A 393 -2.25 5.12 17.85
N PHE A 394 -1.88 5.93 16.84
CA PHE A 394 -2.75 6.26 15.68
C PHE A 394 -2.79 5.19 14.58
N TYR A 395 -1.88 4.22 14.65
CA TYR A 395 -1.90 3.08 13.76
C TYR A 395 -3.03 2.15 14.18
N LYS A 396 -3.67 1.44 13.25
CA LYS A 396 -4.78 0.53 13.57
C LYS A 396 -4.41 -0.94 13.36
N TYR A 397 -3.81 -1.28 12.22
CA TYR A 397 -3.35 -2.63 11.90
C TYR A 397 -2.25 -2.60 10.81
N SER A 398 -1.44 -3.65 10.76
CA SER A 398 -0.50 -3.97 9.69
C SER A 398 -0.34 -5.49 9.55
N GLN A 399 0.40 -5.92 8.54
CA GLN A 399 0.71 -7.32 8.31
C GLN A 399 1.51 -7.96 9.45
N PHE A 400 2.25 -7.18 10.24
CA PHE A 400 2.95 -7.72 11.41
C PHE A 400 1.99 -8.34 12.44
N ASP A 401 0.74 -7.88 12.49
CA ASP A 401 -0.27 -8.38 13.43
C ASP A 401 -0.75 -9.79 13.08
N PHE A 402 -0.68 -10.14 11.78
CA PHE A 402 -1.03 -11.47 11.26
C PHE A 402 0.09 -12.49 11.43
N TYR A 403 1.31 -12.05 11.77
CA TYR A 403 2.45 -12.95 11.93
C TYR A 403 2.59 -13.46 13.36
N THR A 404 3.24 -14.62 13.49
CA THR A 404 3.55 -15.25 14.79
C THR A 404 4.76 -14.60 15.47
N THR A 405 5.45 -13.67 14.80
CA THR A 405 6.70 -13.09 15.28
C THR A 405 6.59 -12.51 16.68
N GLU A 406 5.44 -11.92 17.05
CA GLU A 406 5.19 -11.45 18.43
C GLU A 406 5.32 -12.60 19.44
N ASN A 407 4.77 -13.78 19.16
CA ASN A 407 4.86 -14.95 20.03
C ASN A 407 6.29 -15.51 20.06
N ASP A 408 6.97 -15.50 18.92
CA ASP A 408 8.31 -16.07 18.77
C ASP A 408 9.41 -15.27 19.51
N ILE A 409 9.16 -14.00 19.83
CA ILE A 409 10.11 -13.12 20.53
C ILE A 409 9.82 -12.94 22.02
N GLN A 410 8.76 -13.57 22.55
CA GLN A 410 8.42 -13.51 23.97
C GLN A 410 9.53 -14.13 24.83
N GLY A 411 9.82 -13.50 25.97
CA GLY A 411 10.84 -13.91 26.92
C GLY A 411 12.29 -13.81 26.41
N LYS A 412 12.51 -13.20 25.25
CA LYS A 412 13.86 -12.98 24.70
C LYS A 412 14.36 -11.58 25.03
N ASP A 413 15.68 -11.44 25.10
CA ASP A 413 16.32 -10.13 25.13
C ASP A 413 16.25 -9.51 23.73
N ILE A 414 15.60 -8.35 23.60
CA ILE A 414 15.40 -7.67 22.33
C ILE A 414 16.07 -6.30 22.30
N LEU A 415 16.39 -5.82 21.10
CA LEU A 415 16.70 -4.42 20.86
C LEU A 415 15.42 -3.70 20.47
N PHE A 416 15.00 -2.77 21.30
CA PHE A 416 13.87 -1.91 21.02
C PHE A 416 14.34 -0.65 20.28
N VAL A 417 13.62 -0.26 19.23
CA VAL A 417 14.01 0.82 18.31
C VAL A 417 12.84 1.79 18.11
N SER A 418 13.10 3.08 18.34
CA SER A 418 12.14 4.17 18.14
C SER A 418 12.79 5.34 17.40
N MET A 419 11.95 6.14 16.73
CA MET A 419 12.33 7.46 16.20
C MET A 419 11.91 8.63 17.11
N ASP A 420 11.22 8.34 18.21
CA ASP A 420 10.74 9.31 19.20
C ASP A 420 11.55 9.18 20.49
N SER A 421 12.31 10.24 20.83
CA SER A 421 13.10 10.29 22.05
C SER A 421 12.27 10.26 23.32
N THR A 422 10.96 10.55 23.24
CA THR A 422 10.08 10.69 24.40
C THR A 422 9.47 9.38 24.86
N LEU A 423 9.47 8.35 24.00
CA LEU A 423 8.95 7.03 24.35
C LEU A 423 9.86 6.29 25.34
N MET A 424 11.12 6.69 25.50
CA MET A 424 12.04 6.02 26.40
C MET A 424 12.76 7.06 27.27
N LYS A 425 12.58 6.98 28.59
CA LYS A 425 13.20 7.92 29.53
C LYS A 425 14.56 7.44 30.06
N ASP A 426 14.71 6.14 30.25
CA ASP A 426 15.89 5.54 30.90
C ASP A 426 16.68 4.63 29.96
N ASN A 427 18.01 4.63 30.09
CA ASN A 427 18.97 3.75 29.40
C ASN A 427 18.85 3.73 27.87
N VAL A 428 18.50 4.88 27.28
CA VAL A 428 18.37 5.05 25.83
C VAL A 428 19.72 5.40 25.23
N ARG A 429 20.11 4.68 24.20
CA ARG A 429 21.25 5.02 23.36
C ARG A 429 20.76 5.76 22.12
N HIS A 430 21.44 6.86 21.79
CA HIS A 430 21.13 7.66 20.61
C HIS A 430 22.09 7.32 19.48
N LEU A 431 21.55 6.81 18.38
CA LEU A 431 22.29 6.52 17.16
C LEU A 431 21.96 7.58 16.11
N LYS A 432 22.96 8.39 15.76
CA LYS A 432 22.82 9.45 14.78
C LYS A 432 22.99 8.90 13.36
N GLY A 433 21.87 8.70 12.67
CA GLY A 433 21.86 8.40 11.25
C GLY A 433 22.01 9.64 10.36
N ASN A 434 22.25 9.40 9.08
CA ASN A 434 22.26 10.41 8.03
C ASN A 434 20.85 10.89 7.64
N LEU A 435 19.85 10.00 7.73
CA LEU A 435 18.46 10.27 7.37
C LEU A 435 17.58 10.52 8.60
N LYS A 436 17.86 9.80 9.70
CA LYS A 436 17.07 9.80 10.92
C LYS A 436 17.94 9.62 12.15
N ASN A 437 17.47 10.18 13.25
CA ASN A 437 17.97 9.83 14.57
C ASN A 437 17.19 8.61 15.07
N TRP A 438 17.91 7.65 15.63
CA TRP A 438 17.33 6.45 16.22
C TRP A 438 17.62 6.42 17.71
N TYR A 439 16.62 6.02 18.47
CA TYR A 439 16.69 5.81 19.90
C TYR A 439 16.51 4.32 20.15
N VAL A 440 17.48 3.71 20.81
CA VAL A 440 17.51 2.27 21.02
C VAL A 440 17.72 1.93 22.48
N ARG A 441 17.12 0.82 22.91
CA ARG A 441 17.24 0.32 24.28
C ARG A 441 17.18 -1.19 24.29
N ASP A 442 17.98 -1.80 25.16
CA ASP A 442 17.89 -3.23 25.42
C ASP A 442 16.72 -3.51 26.37
N ILE A 443 15.87 -4.45 26.00
CA ILE A 443 14.78 -4.92 26.84
C ILE A 443 15.00 -6.43 27.08
N PRO A 444 15.48 -6.82 28.26
CA PRO A 444 15.56 -8.22 28.63
C PRO A 444 14.17 -8.79 28.91
N ASP A 445 14.01 -10.10 28.69
CA ASP A 445 12.76 -10.83 28.96
C ASP A 445 11.52 -10.11 28.38
N PHE A 446 11.60 -9.77 27.10
CA PHE A 446 10.57 -8.98 26.43
C PHE A 446 9.23 -9.71 26.41
N ASN A 447 8.19 -9.05 26.92
CA ASN A 447 6.83 -9.53 26.79
C ASN A 447 5.91 -8.48 26.17
N SER A 448 5.03 -8.92 25.26
CA SER A 448 4.01 -8.09 24.60
C SER A 448 2.62 -8.71 24.67
N TYR A 449 1.63 -7.84 24.84
CA TYR A 449 0.22 -8.17 25.06
C TYR A 449 -0.70 -7.44 24.07
N SER A 450 -0.19 -7.13 22.87
CA SER A 450 -0.88 -6.27 21.89
C SER A 450 -2.23 -6.81 21.40
N LYS A 451 -2.44 -8.13 21.45
CA LYS A 451 -3.67 -8.83 21.03
C LYS A 451 -4.63 -9.10 22.18
N LEU A 452 -4.28 -8.78 23.44
CA LEU A 452 -5.16 -9.03 24.58
C LEU A 452 -6.45 -8.24 24.41
N GLU A 453 -7.61 -8.89 24.32
CA GLU A 453 -8.88 -8.24 24.02
C GLU A 453 -9.49 -7.64 25.30
N ILE A 454 -10.04 -6.43 25.18
CA ILE A 454 -10.60 -5.66 26.29
C ILE A 454 -12.01 -5.23 25.92
N ASP A 455 -12.97 -5.47 26.83
CA ASP A 455 -14.35 -5.02 26.68
C ASP A 455 -14.91 -4.49 28.01
N ALA A 456 -15.83 -3.53 27.95
CA ALA A 456 -16.49 -2.96 29.12
C ALA A 456 -17.80 -2.26 28.76
N ASP A 457 -18.77 -2.29 29.68
CA ASP A 457 -19.96 -1.46 29.60
C ASP A 457 -19.65 -0.03 30.04
N THR A 458 -19.40 0.85 29.08
CA THR A 458 -19.05 2.25 29.30
C THR A 458 -20.18 3.06 29.96
N SER A 459 -21.43 2.62 29.87
CA SER A 459 -22.57 3.27 30.53
C SER A 459 -22.52 3.15 32.06
N SER A 460 -21.76 2.17 32.56
CA SER A 460 -21.55 1.95 33.99
C SER A 460 -20.46 2.84 34.61
N PHE A 461 -19.72 3.61 33.79
CA PHE A 461 -18.60 4.42 34.26
C PHE A 461 -19.14 5.66 35.01
N LEU A 462 -18.58 5.92 36.20
CA LEU A 462 -19.05 7.00 37.07
C LEU A 462 -17.91 7.97 37.37
N LEU A 463 -18.10 9.25 37.06
CA LEU A 463 -17.17 10.32 37.43
C LEU A 463 -17.67 11.05 38.67
N GLU A 464 -16.91 10.99 39.76
CA GLU A 464 -17.21 11.70 41.00
C GLU A 464 -15.92 12.37 41.53
N ASN A 465 -15.97 13.67 41.81
CA ASN A 465 -14.83 14.42 42.39
C ASN A 465 -13.50 14.18 41.66
N LYS A 466 -13.50 14.26 40.31
CA LYS A 466 -12.35 13.97 39.43
C LYS A 466 -11.80 12.54 39.53
N VAL A 467 -12.55 11.61 40.10
CA VAL A 467 -12.22 10.18 40.12
C VAL A 467 -13.18 9.45 39.19
N LEU A 468 -12.65 8.91 38.09
CA LEU A 468 -13.40 8.01 37.22
C LEU A 468 -13.36 6.60 37.81
N LYS A 469 -14.52 6.10 38.22
CA LYS A 469 -14.74 4.73 38.68
C LYS A 469 -15.18 3.88 37.52
N VAL A 470 -14.42 2.83 37.23
CA VAL A 470 -14.74 1.81 36.23
C VAL A 470 -15.09 0.52 36.97
N PRO A 471 -16.39 0.15 37.03
CA PRO A 471 -16.86 -0.97 37.85
C PRO A 471 -16.27 -2.32 37.43
N GLN A 472 -16.20 -2.56 36.12
CA GLN A 472 -15.74 -3.82 35.55
C GLN A 472 -15.20 -3.63 34.13
N ILE A 473 -14.09 -4.32 33.85
CA ILE A 473 -13.55 -4.53 32.51
C ILE A 473 -13.32 -6.04 32.34
N THR A 474 -13.72 -6.60 31.20
CA THR A 474 -13.42 -7.97 30.82
C THR A 474 -12.17 -8.03 29.97
N LEU A 475 -11.30 -9.00 30.27
CA LEU A 475 -10.08 -9.28 29.52
C LEU A 475 -10.16 -10.69 28.95
N HIS A 476 -10.05 -10.82 27.63
CA HIS A 476 -9.98 -12.11 26.96
C HIS A 476 -8.56 -12.33 26.42
N ASN A 477 -8.01 -13.53 26.66
CA ASN A 477 -6.70 -13.92 26.17
C ASN A 477 -6.82 -14.75 24.86
N PRO A 478 -6.65 -14.14 23.67
CA PRO A 478 -6.67 -14.87 22.41
C PRO A 478 -5.33 -15.56 22.08
N TYR A 479 -4.31 -15.42 22.94
CA TYR A 479 -3.03 -16.07 22.71
C TYR A 479 -3.11 -17.56 23.04
N SER A 480 -2.27 -18.36 22.37
CA SER A 480 -2.06 -19.77 22.70
C SER A 480 -1.13 -20.00 23.90
N ARG A 481 -0.88 -18.95 24.70
CA ARG A 481 0.01 -18.95 25.86
C ARG A 481 -0.64 -18.20 27.02
N VAL A 482 -0.16 -18.45 28.23
CA VAL A 482 -0.54 -17.70 29.41
C VAL A 482 -0.10 -16.24 29.25
N VAL A 483 -0.98 -15.31 29.59
CA VAL A 483 -0.66 -13.89 29.72
C VAL A 483 -0.47 -13.58 31.21
N GLU A 484 0.75 -13.23 31.59
CA GLU A 484 1.13 -12.84 32.96
C GLU A 484 1.45 -11.34 32.98
N LEU A 485 0.47 -10.54 33.41
CA LEU A 485 0.63 -9.09 33.51
C LEU A 485 1.27 -8.77 34.86
N GLU A 486 2.59 -8.82 34.93
CA GLU A 486 3.34 -8.55 36.17
C GLU A 486 3.68 -7.06 36.36
N LYS A 487 3.60 -6.60 37.62
CA LYS A 487 3.97 -5.23 38.04
C LYS A 487 5.49 -4.96 37.96
N ASN A 488 6.33 -6.00 37.95
CA ASN A 488 7.80 -5.90 38.06
C ASN A 488 8.57 -6.21 36.77
N SER A 489 7.90 -6.35 35.62
CA SER A 489 8.60 -6.44 34.34
C SER A 489 9.26 -5.10 33.99
N GLN A 490 10.31 -5.10 33.15
CA GLN A 490 10.94 -3.85 32.70
C GLN A 490 9.98 -2.95 31.89
N LEU A 491 8.87 -3.51 31.40
CA LEU A 491 7.79 -2.82 30.73
C LEU A 491 6.54 -2.88 31.62
N GLN A 492 6.50 -2.00 32.62
CA GLN A 492 5.37 -1.93 33.54
C GLN A 492 4.04 -1.86 32.77
N VAL A 493 3.06 -2.62 33.26
CA VAL A 493 1.73 -2.69 32.68
C VAL A 493 0.77 -1.83 33.49
N HIS A 494 0.12 -0.88 32.84
CA HIS A 494 -0.80 0.07 33.47
C HIS A 494 -2.10 0.15 32.70
N TRP A 495 -3.20 0.36 33.39
CA TRP A 495 -4.39 0.92 32.74
C TRP A 495 -4.15 2.38 32.44
N GLN A 496 -4.57 2.86 31.28
CA GLN A 496 -4.41 4.26 30.93
C GLN A 496 -5.60 4.83 30.17
N LEU A 497 -5.88 6.10 30.46
CA LEU A 497 -6.84 6.94 29.77
C LEU A 497 -6.09 7.94 28.90
N PHE A 498 -6.53 8.09 27.66
CA PHE A 498 -5.95 9.03 26.71
C PHE A 498 -7.01 9.83 25.97
N ILE A 499 -6.60 11.01 25.53
CA ILE A 499 -7.31 11.81 24.53
C ILE A 499 -6.51 11.90 23.24
N ARG A 500 -7.24 12.02 22.13
CA ARG A 500 -6.65 12.22 20.81
C ARG A 500 -6.21 13.68 20.63
N GLY A 501 -4.94 13.98 20.91
CA GLY A 501 -4.34 15.28 20.60
C GLY A 501 -4.13 15.49 19.09
N LYS A 502 -3.80 16.73 18.67
CA LYS A 502 -3.62 17.08 17.24
C LYS A 502 -2.50 16.29 16.55
N LYS A 503 -1.49 15.85 17.30
CA LYS A 503 -0.28 15.17 16.76
C LYS A 503 0.16 13.94 17.55
N LYS A 504 -0.36 13.72 18.76
CA LYS A 504 -0.01 12.61 19.64
C LYS A 504 -1.17 12.28 20.57
N TRP A 505 -1.18 11.07 21.08
CA TRP A 505 -2.01 10.69 22.22
C TRP A 505 -1.51 11.42 23.47
N GLU A 506 -2.44 11.99 24.23
CA GLU A 506 -2.12 12.69 25.47
C GLU A 506 -2.67 11.87 26.63
N LEU A 507 -1.77 11.46 27.52
CA LEU A 507 -2.12 10.71 28.73
C LEU A 507 -2.95 11.62 29.63
N VAL A 508 -4.17 11.16 29.96
CA VAL A 508 -5.05 11.82 30.90
C VAL A 508 -4.77 11.29 32.30
N SER A 509 -4.84 9.98 32.49
CA SER A 509 -4.67 9.34 33.79
C SER A 509 -4.21 7.90 33.62
N GLN A 510 -3.64 7.33 34.67
CA GLN A 510 -3.25 5.93 34.71
C GLN A 510 -3.68 5.29 36.04
N ALA A 511 -3.90 3.98 36.00
CA ALA A 511 -4.18 3.17 37.18
C ALA A 511 -3.34 1.90 37.15
N ASP A 512 -2.90 1.46 38.32
CA ASP A 512 -2.15 0.22 38.46
C ASP A 512 -2.99 -0.97 37.97
N LEU A 513 -2.35 -1.85 37.19
CA LEU A 513 -2.89 -3.17 36.91
C LEU A 513 -2.31 -4.15 37.93
N ASN A 514 -3.19 -4.85 38.64
CA ASN A 514 -2.77 -5.91 39.56
C ASN A 514 -2.07 -7.04 38.79
N ASN A 515 -1.27 -7.86 39.48
CA ASN A 515 -0.71 -9.07 38.87
C ASN A 515 -1.87 -9.98 38.43
N LEU A 516 -2.03 -10.13 37.12
CA LEU A 516 -3.08 -10.95 36.51
C LEU A 516 -2.43 -12.08 35.72
N LYS A 517 -2.97 -13.28 35.88
CA LYS A 517 -2.65 -14.45 35.08
C LYS A 517 -3.91 -14.88 34.34
N ILE A 518 -3.83 -14.95 33.02
CA ILE A 518 -4.95 -15.29 32.16
C ILE A 518 -4.54 -16.48 31.30
N GLU A 519 -5.22 -17.61 31.47
CA GLU A 519 -4.96 -18.83 30.71
C GLU A 519 -5.36 -18.66 29.23
N PRO A 520 -4.79 -19.46 28.30
CA PRO A 520 -5.16 -19.41 26.89
C PRO A 520 -6.68 -19.57 26.67
N GLY A 521 -7.30 -18.62 25.96
CA GLY A 521 -8.74 -18.61 25.70
C GLY A 521 -9.61 -18.24 26.90
N GLU A 522 -9.03 -17.93 28.06
CA GLU A 522 -9.77 -17.51 29.25
C GLU A 522 -10.25 -16.07 29.12
N THR A 523 -11.41 -15.78 29.73
CA THR A 523 -11.91 -14.42 29.93
C THR A 523 -12.06 -14.14 31.42
N ILE A 524 -11.36 -13.13 31.93
CA ILE A 524 -11.43 -12.70 33.33
C ILE A 524 -12.10 -11.33 33.45
N SER A 525 -12.58 -10.99 34.65
CA SER A 525 -13.17 -9.68 34.96
C SER A 525 -12.35 -8.95 36.01
N VAL A 526 -11.85 -7.77 35.66
CA VAL A 526 -11.13 -6.86 36.56
C VAL A 526 -12.12 -5.83 37.08
N LYS A 527 -12.27 -5.72 38.39
CA LYS A 527 -13.29 -4.87 39.03
C LYS A 527 -12.69 -3.68 39.77
N ASN A 528 -13.49 -2.63 39.93
CA ASN A 528 -13.21 -1.46 40.77
C ASN A 528 -11.92 -0.69 40.39
N ILE A 529 -11.70 -0.47 39.10
CA ILE A 529 -10.56 0.34 38.62
C ILE A 529 -10.88 1.82 38.85
N ARG A 530 -9.89 2.59 39.29
CA ARG A 530 -10.05 4.02 39.60
C ARG A 530 -8.97 4.84 38.91
N PHE A 531 -9.39 5.86 38.17
CA PHE A 531 -8.49 6.83 37.56
C PHE A 531 -8.67 8.19 38.22
N ILE A 532 -7.54 8.82 38.58
CA ILE A 532 -7.53 10.17 39.13
C ILE A 532 -7.28 11.13 37.97
N LEU A 533 -8.25 11.96 37.62
CA LEU A 533 -8.13 12.91 36.52
C LEU A 533 -7.32 14.14 36.96
N PRO A 534 -6.43 14.66 36.09
CA PRO A 534 -5.58 15.78 36.43
C PRO A 534 -6.38 17.09 36.43
N ASP A 535 -5.97 18.05 37.25
CA ASP A 535 -6.62 19.36 37.33
C ASP A 535 -6.55 20.16 36.02
N SER A 536 -5.60 19.83 35.15
CA SER A 536 -5.43 20.44 33.82
C SER A 536 -6.45 19.98 32.79
N LEU A 537 -7.29 18.97 33.09
CA LEU A 537 -8.34 18.53 32.18
C LEU A 537 -9.53 19.50 32.30
N ASN A 538 -9.73 20.31 31.26
CA ASN A 538 -10.78 21.34 31.24
C ASN A 538 -12.19 20.74 31.32
N ASP A 539 -13.15 21.52 31.79
CA ASP A 539 -14.56 21.15 31.78
C ASP A 539 -15.09 20.97 30.34
N GLY A 540 -16.03 20.05 30.17
CA GLY A 540 -16.64 19.70 28.89
C GLY A 540 -16.57 18.21 28.57
N THR A 541 -16.98 17.89 27.34
CA THR A 541 -17.01 16.51 26.83
C THR A 541 -15.68 16.16 26.17
N HIS A 542 -15.03 15.10 26.65
CA HIS A 542 -13.80 14.57 26.08
C HIS A 542 -14.01 13.17 25.54
N HIS A 543 -13.55 12.91 24.32
CA HIS A 543 -13.51 11.56 23.75
C HIS A 543 -12.32 10.80 24.34
N ILE A 544 -12.58 9.89 25.27
CA ILE A 544 -11.58 9.12 26.02
C ILE A 544 -11.36 7.74 25.40
N TYR A 545 -10.11 7.32 25.47
CA TYR A 545 -9.63 6.02 25.01
C TYR A 545 -8.95 5.31 26.19
N LEU A 546 -9.47 4.15 26.56
CA LEU A 546 -9.02 3.34 27.69
C LEU A 546 -8.37 2.05 27.18
N GLY A 547 -7.14 1.76 27.60
CA GLY A 547 -6.43 0.53 27.22
C GLY A 547 -5.36 0.11 28.24
N ILE A 548 -4.69 -1.01 27.98
CA ILE A 548 -3.59 -1.56 28.81
C ILE A 548 -2.24 -1.20 28.23
N GLN A 549 -1.54 -0.22 28.78
CA GLN A 549 -0.18 0.09 28.36
C GLN A 549 0.78 -1.07 28.67
N ASN A 550 1.65 -1.40 27.72
CA ASN A 550 2.81 -2.27 27.94
C ASN A 550 4.09 -1.45 27.75
N GLY A 551 4.76 -1.05 28.84
CA GLY A 551 5.91 -0.15 28.75
C GLY A 551 5.49 1.22 28.22
N PRO A 552 6.16 1.81 27.20
CA PRO A 552 5.70 3.07 26.62
C PRO A 552 4.58 2.92 25.58
N PHE A 553 4.11 1.70 25.31
CA PHE A 553 3.16 1.45 24.21
C PHE A 553 1.73 1.33 24.70
N LEU A 554 0.90 2.19 24.16
CA LEU A 554 -0.53 2.00 24.12
C LEU A 554 -0.87 0.87 23.13
N PRO A 555 -1.60 -0.18 23.56
CA PRO A 555 -2.03 -1.23 22.67
C PRO A 555 -3.06 -0.64 21.72
N VAL A 556 -2.80 -0.81 20.43
CA VAL A 556 -3.65 -0.28 19.36
C VAL A 556 -4.96 -1.04 19.24
N HIS A 557 -4.93 -2.35 19.49
CA HIS A 557 -5.99 -3.27 19.07
C HIS A 557 -7.09 -3.48 20.10
N SER A 558 -6.90 -2.96 21.32
CA SER A 558 -7.80 -3.23 22.44
C SER A 558 -7.98 -1.98 23.28
N ILE A 559 -8.81 -1.08 22.75
CA ILE A 559 -9.10 0.21 23.36
C ILE A 559 -10.62 0.37 23.46
N ILE A 560 -11.10 0.68 24.66
CA ILE A 560 -12.49 1.08 24.91
C ILE A 560 -12.61 2.59 24.66
N GLN A 561 -13.60 3.00 23.86
CA GLN A 561 -13.86 4.40 23.53
C GLN A 561 -15.16 4.87 24.17
N PHE A 562 -15.15 6.03 24.81
CA PHE A 562 -16.34 6.62 25.42
C PHE A 562 -16.22 8.14 25.57
N ASP A 563 -17.36 8.80 25.72
CA ASP A 563 -17.43 10.23 26.00
C ASP A 563 -17.45 10.46 27.51
N LEU A 564 -16.49 11.24 28.00
CA LEU A 564 -16.40 11.62 29.41
C LEU A 564 -16.80 13.08 29.56
N HIS A 565 -17.85 13.33 30.32
CA HIS A 565 -18.28 14.68 30.68
C HIS A 565 -17.62 15.10 32.00
N VAL A 566 -16.75 16.10 31.94
CA VAL A 566 -16.07 16.70 33.10
C VAL A 566 -16.77 18.01 33.46
N ASN A 567 -17.17 18.13 34.73
CA ASN A 567 -17.88 19.29 35.29
C ASN A 567 -17.10 19.94 36.43
#